data_AF-C3YIR3-F1
#
_entry.id   AF-C3YIR3-F1
#
_cell.length_a   1.000
_cell.length_b   1.000
_cell.length_c   1.000
_cell.angle_alpha   90.00
_cell.angle_beta   90.00
_cell.angle_gamma   90.00
#
_symmetry.space_group_name_H-M   'P 1'
#
loop_
_entity.id
_entity.type
_entity.pdbx_description
1 polymer ?
#
loop_
_entity_poly.entity_id
_entity_poly.type
_entity_poly.pdbx_seq_one_letter_code
_entity_poly.pdbx_strand_id
1 'polypeptide(L)'
;MLANLQFCAQSLGALCEDKEPDPCEGHRCLHGTCKVVDESSYMCDCERGYTGLTCEHKADPCESHRCVHGACQAVDNFEYTCQCKPGYSGPLCDQIVAKEGVGLDEPANADLRCASERFREYIEVVQGLSVCRSRKRVGNVRCSGLCSNGLCCKPTRFKSRRTRVYCPDGTSFKQGWTRVLECGCQEC
;
A
#
# COMPACT_ATOMS: atom_id res chain seq x y z
N MET A 1 -6.83 0.81 67.31
CA MET A 1 -6.26 1.84 68.20
C MET A 1 -5.24 2.59 67.37
N LEU A 2 -5.28 3.88 67.08
CA LEU A 2 -6.09 5.01 67.56
C LEU A 2 -6.14 6.06 66.44
N ALA A 3 -7.30 6.69 66.27
CA ALA A 3 -7.45 7.95 65.56
C ALA A 3 -6.84 9.10 66.38
N ASN A 4 -6.39 10.14 65.69
CA ASN A 4 -6.28 11.53 66.18
C ASN A 4 -6.21 12.41 64.91
N LEU A 5 -7.26 13.13 64.47
CA LEU A 5 -7.88 14.31 65.09
C LEU A 5 -6.80 15.25 65.65
N GLN A 6 -6.62 16.49 65.17
CA GLN A 6 -7.59 17.59 65.09
C GLN A 6 -6.99 18.64 64.10
N PHE A 7 -7.72 19.52 63.41
CA PHE A 7 -8.63 20.53 63.97
C PHE A 7 -9.67 20.96 62.92
N CYS A 8 -10.89 20.44 63.04
CA CYS A 8 -12.07 21.23 62.69
C CYS A 8 -12.59 21.79 64.02
N ALA A 9 -12.32 23.07 64.28
CA ALA A 9 -12.74 23.74 65.50
C ALA A 9 -14.25 23.93 65.48
N GLN A 10 -14.94 23.27 66.41
CA GLN A 10 -16.38 23.36 66.59
C GLN A 10 -16.74 24.68 67.27
N SER A 11 -17.32 25.60 66.50
CA SER A 11 -18.32 26.53 67.00
C SER A 11 -19.05 27.18 65.82
N LEU A 12 -20.38 27.03 65.80
CA LEU A 12 -21.35 27.57 64.83
C LEU A 12 -21.63 26.69 63.59
N GLY A 13 -22.41 25.63 63.80
CA GLY A 13 -23.58 25.33 62.98
C GLY A 13 -23.46 25.34 61.44
N ALA A 14 -22.35 24.90 60.87
CA ALA A 14 -22.25 24.62 59.44
C ALA A 14 -21.93 23.13 59.26
N LEU A 15 -22.77 22.45 58.48
CA LEU A 15 -22.45 21.12 57.93
C LEU A 15 -21.08 21.26 57.24
N CYS A 16 -20.12 20.40 57.61
CA CYS A 16 -18.95 20.22 56.76
C CYS A 16 -19.48 19.56 55.49
N GLU A 17 -19.79 20.35 54.47
CA GLU A 17 -19.92 19.81 53.13
C GLU A 17 -18.54 19.31 52.75
N ASP A 18 -18.37 17.99 52.80
CA ASP A 18 -17.29 17.30 52.11
C ASP A 18 -17.45 17.60 50.61
N LYS A 19 -17.02 18.78 50.18
CA LYS A 19 -16.84 19.05 48.76
C LYS A 19 -15.66 18.20 48.34
N GLU A 20 -15.94 17.12 47.63
CA GLU A 20 -14.91 16.41 46.89
C GLU A 20 -14.09 17.44 46.09
N PRO A 21 -12.75 17.38 46.14
CA PRO A 21 -11.92 18.31 45.41
C PRO A 21 -12.23 18.17 43.92
N ASP A 22 -12.49 19.28 43.23
CA ASP A 22 -12.72 19.25 41.80
C ASP A 22 -11.46 18.66 41.14
N PRO A 23 -11.55 17.53 40.42
CA PRO A 23 -10.39 16.90 39.82
C PRO A 23 -9.77 17.74 38.68
N CYS A 24 -10.38 18.87 38.30
CA CYS A 24 -9.77 19.89 37.44
C CYS A 24 -9.04 21.01 38.22
N GLU A 25 -9.18 21.08 39.54
CA GLU A 25 -8.53 22.08 40.38
C GLU A 25 -7.03 21.78 40.54
N GLY A 26 -6.18 22.55 39.84
CA GLY A 26 -4.72 22.39 39.84
C GLY A 26 -4.14 21.68 38.62
N HIS A 27 -4.97 21.06 37.79
CA HIS A 27 -4.55 20.43 36.53
C HIS A 27 -4.68 21.41 35.36
N ARG A 28 -3.60 21.56 34.57
CA ARG A 28 -3.54 22.54 33.47
C ARG A 28 -3.49 21.84 32.12
N CYS A 29 -4.57 21.94 31.36
CA CYS A 29 -4.56 21.70 29.92
C CYS A 29 -3.97 22.93 29.23
N LEU A 30 -2.90 22.77 28.45
CA LEU A 30 -2.20 23.88 27.79
C LEU A 30 -3.01 24.44 26.62
N HIS A 31 -3.40 23.55 25.71
CA HIS A 31 -4.23 23.84 24.53
C HIS A 31 -5.48 22.96 24.57
N GLY A 32 -6.33 23.16 25.57
CA GLY A 32 -7.50 22.31 25.80
C GLY A 32 -8.34 22.74 26.99
N THR A 33 -9.47 22.07 27.19
CA THR A 33 -10.36 22.30 28.33
C THR A 33 -10.34 21.09 29.25
N CYS A 34 -10.23 21.29 30.56
CA CYS A 34 -10.33 20.18 31.51
C CYS A 34 -11.77 19.68 31.61
N LYS A 35 -11.96 18.36 31.55
CA LYS A 35 -13.24 17.68 31.76
C LYS A 35 -13.10 16.66 32.87
N VAL A 36 -14.00 16.72 33.84
CA VAL A 36 -14.14 15.70 34.87
C VAL A 36 -14.73 14.44 34.22
N VAL A 37 -14.08 13.29 34.39
CA VAL A 37 -14.53 12.00 33.86
C VAL A 37 -15.23 11.20 34.96
N ASP A 38 -14.67 11.17 36.17
CA ASP A 38 -15.24 10.56 37.37
C ASP A 38 -14.96 11.43 38.61
N GLU A 39 -15.52 11.06 39.77
CA GLU A 39 -15.38 11.77 41.07
C GLU A 39 -13.91 12.04 41.48
N SER A 40 -12.95 11.30 40.92
CA SER A 40 -11.51 11.50 41.16
C SER A 40 -10.63 11.59 39.90
N SER A 41 -11.24 11.61 38.71
CA SER A 41 -10.50 11.54 37.44
C SER A 41 -10.85 12.70 36.50
N TYR A 42 -9.84 13.23 35.82
CA TYR A 42 -10.00 14.29 34.82
C TYR A 42 -9.31 13.88 33.51
N MET A 43 -9.76 14.50 32.42
CA MET A 43 -9.15 14.38 31.10
C MET A 43 -9.13 15.75 30.43
N CYS A 44 -8.05 16.07 29.73
CA CYS A 44 -8.01 17.26 28.88
C CYS A 44 -8.67 16.99 27.52
N ASP A 45 -9.69 17.77 27.20
CA ASP A 45 -10.26 17.84 25.86
C ASP A 45 -9.43 18.81 25.02
N CYS A 46 -8.54 18.26 24.19
CA CYS A 46 -7.58 19.05 23.44
C CYS A 46 -8.21 19.86 22.31
N GLU A 47 -7.75 21.09 22.16
CA GLU A 47 -8.06 21.94 21.02
C GLU A 47 -7.57 21.31 19.72
N ARG A 48 -8.18 21.72 18.60
CA ARG A 48 -7.88 21.13 17.30
C ARG A 48 -6.39 21.30 16.95
N GLY A 49 -5.73 20.18 16.68
CA GLY A 49 -4.32 20.13 16.32
C GLY A 49 -3.36 19.97 17.50
N TYR A 50 -3.87 19.64 18.69
CA TYR A 50 -3.07 19.29 19.86
C TYR A 50 -3.42 17.90 20.40
N THR A 51 -2.43 17.25 21.02
CA THR A 51 -2.49 15.91 21.60
C THR A 51 -1.58 15.84 22.84
N GLY A 52 -1.63 14.74 23.58
CA GLY A 52 -0.93 14.58 24.86
C GLY A 52 -1.87 14.71 26.06
N LEU A 53 -1.40 14.27 27.24
CA LEU A 53 -2.22 14.21 28.46
C LEU A 53 -2.66 15.61 28.92
N THR A 54 -1.86 16.63 28.63
CA THR A 54 -2.12 18.04 28.92
C THR A 54 -2.26 18.89 27.66
N CYS A 55 -2.43 18.25 26.49
CA CYS A 55 -2.48 18.91 25.19
C CYS A 55 -1.22 19.74 24.86
N GLU A 56 -0.06 19.23 25.28
CA GLU A 56 1.25 19.87 25.16
C GLU A 56 1.88 19.67 23.77
N HIS A 57 1.46 18.65 23.03
CA HIS A 57 2.03 18.30 21.74
C HIS A 57 1.16 18.80 20.60
N LYS A 58 1.78 19.37 19.56
CA LYS A 58 1.08 19.62 18.31
C LYS A 58 0.85 18.29 17.61
N ALA A 59 -0.38 18.02 17.20
CA ALA A 59 -0.73 16.79 16.50
C ALA A 59 -0.03 16.75 15.14
N ASP A 60 0.82 15.74 14.94
CA ASP A 60 1.38 15.40 13.63
C ASP A 60 0.70 14.11 13.14
N PRO A 61 -0.16 14.17 12.11
CA PRO A 61 -0.83 12.99 11.59
C PRO A 61 0.15 11.99 10.95
N CYS A 62 1.40 12.39 10.70
CA CYS A 62 2.44 11.49 10.22
C CYS A 62 3.20 10.73 11.31
N GLU A 63 3.12 11.11 12.59
CA GLU A 63 3.88 10.45 13.66
C GLU A 63 3.48 8.98 13.84
N SER A 64 2.23 8.63 13.53
CA SER A 64 1.68 7.26 13.57
C SER A 64 1.14 6.79 12.21
N HIS A 65 1.78 7.20 11.11
CA HIS A 65 1.31 6.86 9.76
C HIS A 65 1.36 5.36 9.47
N ARG A 66 0.49 4.88 8.58
CA ARG A 66 0.45 3.47 8.14
C ARG A 66 0.96 3.22 6.71
N CYS A 67 1.61 4.22 6.10
CA CYS A 67 2.21 4.06 4.79
C CYS A 67 3.25 2.93 4.79
N VAL A 68 3.07 1.91 3.94
CA VAL A 68 3.94 0.72 3.91
C VAL A 68 5.14 0.95 2.98
N HIS A 69 4.87 1.26 1.71
CA HIS A 69 5.91 1.50 0.69
C HIS A 69 5.86 2.94 0.16
N GLY A 70 5.91 3.91 1.07
CA GLY A 70 5.82 5.33 0.75
C GLY A 70 6.36 6.21 1.87
N ALA A 71 6.25 7.51 1.67
CA ALA A 71 6.47 8.51 2.71
C ALA A 71 5.13 9.13 3.11
N CYS A 72 4.94 9.39 4.40
CA CYS A 72 3.79 10.15 4.87
C CYS A 72 3.97 11.63 4.56
N GLN A 73 2.88 12.27 4.14
CA GLN A 73 2.79 13.70 3.96
C GLN A 73 1.54 14.20 4.70
N ALA A 74 1.74 15.06 5.69
CA ALA A 74 0.64 15.74 6.35
C ALA A 74 -0.06 16.66 5.35
N VAL A 75 -1.38 16.50 5.23
CA VAL A 75 -2.24 17.37 4.42
C VAL A 75 -2.72 18.53 5.29
N ASP A 76 -3.10 18.23 6.53
CA ASP A 76 -3.38 19.20 7.58
C ASP A 76 -2.94 18.65 8.96
N ASN A 77 -3.50 19.15 10.07
CA ASN A 77 -3.14 18.69 11.43
C ASN A 77 -3.80 17.34 11.82
N PHE A 78 -4.63 16.75 10.97
CA PHE A 78 -5.39 15.51 11.24
C PHE A 78 -5.33 14.50 10.10
N GLU A 79 -5.22 14.96 8.86
CA GLU A 79 -5.15 14.15 7.67
C GLU A 79 -3.71 14.05 7.17
N TYR A 80 -3.36 12.84 6.75
CA TYR A 80 -2.14 12.58 6.02
C TYR A 80 -2.46 11.78 4.76
N THR A 81 -1.58 11.91 3.77
CA THR A 81 -1.58 11.10 2.56
C THR A 81 -0.25 10.37 2.43
N CYS A 82 -0.26 9.22 1.77
CA CYS A 82 0.95 8.45 1.51
C CYS A 82 1.45 8.73 0.09
N GLN A 83 2.66 9.27 -0.04
CA GLN A 83 3.37 9.35 -1.31
C GLN A 83 4.02 8.00 -1.62
N CYS A 84 3.40 7.24 -2.53
CA CYS A 84 3.87 5.89 -2.85
C CYS A 84 5.15 5.86 -3.68
N LYS A 85 6.04 4.93 -3.35
CA LYS A 85 7.23 4.63 -4.16
C LYS A 85 6.81 4.03 -5.51
N PRO A 86 7.63 4.21 -6.56
CA PRO A 86 7.34 3.62 -7.86
C PRO A 86 7.07 2.11 -7.78
N GLY A 87 5.97 1.66 -8.39
CA GLY A 87 5.54 0.24 -8.35
C GLY A 87 4.59 -0.10 -7.20
N TYR A 88 4.22 0.86 -6.35
CA TYR A 88 3.22 0.70 -5.30
C TYR A 88 2.09 1.71 -5.45
N SER A 89 0.88 1.33 -5.04
CA SER A 89 -0.33 2.15 -5.09
C SER A 89 -1.25 1.87 -3.90
N GLY A 90 -2.39 2.56 -3.88
CA GLY A 90 -3.36 2.51 -2.79
C GLY A 90 -3.10 3.60 -1.74
N PRO A 91 -4.08 3.86 -0.87
CA PRO A 91 -4.01 4.94 0.12
C PRO A 91 -2.87 4.75 1.13
N LEU A 92 -2.41 3.51 1.35
CA LEU A 92 -1.30 3.17 2.24
C LEU A 92 -0.07 2.65 1.49
N CYS A 93 -0.05 2.69 0.16
CA CYS A 93 1.04 2.17 -0.66
C CYS A 93 1.37 0.69 -0.39
N ASP A 94 0.33 -0.10 -0.12
CA ASP A 94 0.40 -1.52 0.22
C ASP A 94 0.12 -2.41 -1.00
N GLN A 95 -0.41 -1.85 -2.09
CA GLN A 95 -0.72 -2.58 -3.31
C GLN A 95 0.46 -2.52 -4.27
N ILE A 96 0.86 -3.66 -4.80
CA ILE A 96 1.87 -3.73 -5.87
C ILE A 96 1.18 -3.40 -7.19
N VAL A 97 1.67 -2.37 -7.87
CA VAL A 97 1.31 -2.12 -9.26
C VAL A 97 2.14 -3.08 -10.09
N ALA A 98 1.53 -4.18 -10.54
CA ALA A 98 2.15 -5.10 -11.49
C ALA A 98 2.42 -4.32 -12.78
N LYS A 99 3.63 -3.76 -12.90
CA LYS A 99 4.10 -3.21 -14.17
C LYS A 99 4.28 -4.38 -15.12
N GLU A 100 3.31 -4.61 -16.00
CA GLU A 100 3.65 -5.13 -17.32
C GLU A 100 4.52 -4.06 -18.00
N GLY A 101 5.83 -4.29 -17.96
CA GLY A 101 6.92 -3.66 -18.73
C GLY A 101 6.77 -2.20 -19.14
N VAL A 102 7.32 -1.26 -18.35
CA VAL A 102 7.71 0.06 -18.86
C VAL A 102 9.08 0.41 -18.30
N GLY A 103 10.11 0.30 -19.16
CA GLY A 103 11.41 0.94 -18.97
C GLY A 103 11.25 2.46 -19.14
N LEU A 104 11.90 3.23 -18.28
CA LEU A 104 11.81 4.70 -18.24
C LEU A 104 12.93 5.34 -19.05
N ASP A 105 13.12 4.90 -20.29
CA ASP A 105 14.03 5.55 -21.24
C ASP A 105 13.72 5.13 -22.69
N GLU A 106 12.45 5.18 -23.11
CA GLU A 106 12.09 5.12 -24.53
C GLU A 106 11.06 6.20 -24.88
N PRO A 107 11.35 7.08 -25.85
CA PRO A 107 10.49 8.21 -26.18
C PRO A 107 9.13 7.71 -26.65
N ALA A 108 8.06 8.31 -26.12
CA ALA A 108 6.69 8.17 -26.57
C ALA A 108 6.50 8.79 -27.96
N ASN A 109 7.17 8.21 -28.96
CA ASN A 109 6.89 8.36 -30.37
C ASN A 109 7.16 7.02 -31.07
N ALA A 110 6.58 5.95 -30.55
CA ALA A 110 6.42 4.72 -31.31
C ALA A 110 5.16 4.91 -32.15
N ASP A 111 5.33 5.01 -33.47
CA ASP A 111 4.28 4.73 -34.44
C ASP A 111 3.39 3.60 -33.91
N LEU A 112 2.12 3.89 -33.57
CA LEU A 112 1.09 2.93 -33.15
C LEU A 112 0.73 1.93 -34.27
N ARG A 113 1.64 1.68 -35.21
CA ARG A 113 1.50 0.72 -36.29
C ARG A 113 1.68 -0.69 -35.73
N CYS A 114 1.19 -1.67 -36.46
CA CYS A 114 1.39 -3.08 -36.13
C CYS A 114 2.89 -3.40 -36.00
N ALA A 115 3.30 -3.77 -34.80
CA ALA A 115 4.67 -4.01 -34.42
C ALA A 115 4.89 -5.48 -34.05
N SER A 116 6.12 -5.94 -34.32
CA SER A 116 6.59 -7.28 -33.96
C SER A 116 7.52 -7.19 -32.75
N GLU A 117 6.93 -7.18 -31.54
CA GLU A 117 7.68 -7.08 -30.29
C GLU A 117 8.37 -8.41 -29.97
N ARG A 118 9.71 -8.40 -29.91
CA ARG A 118 10.51 -9.61 -29.66
C ARG A 118 10.70 -9.80 -28.17
N PHE A 119 10.39 -10.99 -27.68
CA PHE A 119 10.60 -11.35 -26.28
C PHE A 119 11.25 -12.72 -26.13
N ARG A 120 11.73 -13.02 -24.92
CA ARG A 120 12.36 -14.31 -24.59
C ARG A 120 11.81 -14.84 -23.28
N GLU A 121 11.22 -16.03 -23.33
CA GLU A 121 10.61 -16.69 -22.17
C GLU A 121 11.03 -18.15 -22.08
N TYR A 122 10.79 -18.78 -20.94
CA TYR A 122 10.97 -20.22 -20.82
C TYR A 122 9.71 -20.93 -21.33
N ILE A 123 9.89 -22.03 -22.07
CA ILE A 123 8.78 -22.94 -22.32
C ILE A 123 8.47 -23.70 -21.02
N GLU A 124 7.24 -23.56 -20.56
CA GLU A 124 6.70 -24.19 -19.35
C GLU A 124 5.50 -25.06 -19.74
N VAL A 125 5.45 -26.29 -19.22
CA VAL A 125 4.39 -27.27 -19.48
C VAL A 125 3.92 -27.79 -18.14
N VAL A 126 2.62 -27.65 -17.86
CA VAL A 126 2.01 -28.17 -16.64
C VAL A 126 1.61 -29.63 -16.86
N GLN A 127 2.09 -30.52 -16.01
CA GLN A 127 1.75 -31.95 -15.97
C GLN A 127 1.22 -32.29 -14.58
N GLY A 128 -0.11 -32.29 -14.43
CA GLY A 128 -0.74 -32.43 -13.11
C GLY A 128 -0.34 -31.26 -12.21
N LEU A 129 0.35 -31.56 -11.11
CA LEU A 129 0.86 -30.56 -10.15
C LEU A 129 2.32 -30.15 -10.41
N SER A 130 2.98 -30.73 -11.42
CA SER A 130 4.37 -30.42 -11.76
C SER A 130 4.47 -29.44 -12.92
N VAL A 131 5.43 -28.51 -12.86
CA VAL A 131 5.74 -27.59 -13.98
C VAL A 131 7.10 -27.96 -14.57
N CYS A 132 7.07 -28.45 -15.81
CA CYS A 132 8.27 -28.78 -16.57
C CYS A 132 8.75 -27.56 -17.34
N ARG A 133 10.05 -27.24 -17.25
CA ARG A 133 10.61 -25.99 -17.78
C ARG A 133 11.81 -26.24 -18.68
N SER A 134 11.94 -25.45 -19.74
CA SER A 134 13.16 -25.42 -20.57
C SER A 134 14.37 -24.83 -19.81
N ARG A 135 15.59 -25.20 -20.19
CA ARG A 135 16.83 -24.67 -19.56
C ARG A 135 17.18 -23.25 -20.01
N LYS A 136 16.81 -22.89 -21.23
CA LYS A 136 17.14 -21.60 -21.84
C LYS A 136 15.85 -20.92 -22.29
N ARG A 137 15.82 -19.60 -22.14
CA ARG A 137 14.74 -18.79 -22.71
C ARG A 137 14.78 -18.90 -24.24
N VAL A 138 13.63 -19.11 -24.85
CA VAL A 138 13.43 -19.15 -26.29
C VAL A 138 12.80 -17.86 -26.76
N GLY A 139 13.17 -17.40 -27.95
CA GLY A 139 12.65 -16.16 -28.50
C GLY A 139 11.31 -16.35 -29.22
N ASN A 140 10.36 -15.47 -28.96
CA ASN A 140 9.08 -15.40 -29.64
C ASN A 140 8.72 -13.93 -29.97
N VAL A 141 7.64 -13.72 -30.71
CA VAL A 141 7.15 -12.39 -31.09
C VAL A 141 5.73 -12.22 -30.58
N ARG A 142 5.45 -11.05 -29.99
CA ARG A 142 4.11 -10.59 -29.62
C ARG A 142 3.69 -9.52 -30.63
N CYS A 143 2.45 -9.58 -31.08
CA CYS A 143 1.89 -8.59 -31.99
C CYS A 143 1.11 -7.55 -31.19
N SER A 144 1.43 -6.29 -31.41
CA SER A 144 0.82 -5.13 -30.73
C SER A 144 0.71 -3.96 -31.70
N GLY A 145 -0.08 -2.95 -31.33
CA GLY A 145 -0.32 -1.77 -32.17
C GLY A 145 -1.60 -1.87 -33.00
N LEU A 146 -1.79 -0.87 -33.85
CA LEU A 146 -3.01 -0.63 -34.62
C LEU A 146 -2.75 -0.79 -36.12
N CYS A 147 -3.81 -1.11 -36.84
CA CYS A 147 -3.86 -1.18 -38.29
C CYS A 147 -4.98 -0.28 -38.80
N SER A 148 -4.80 0.27 -40.01
CA SER A 148 -5.82 1.09 -40.67
C SER A 148 -6.90 0.21 -41.32
N ASN A 149 -8.03 0.82 -41.70
CA ASN A 149 -9.13 0.20 -42.47
C ASN A 149 -9.80 -1.00 -41.76
N GLY A 150 -9.88 -0.98 -40.43
CA GLY A 150 -10.56 -2.03 -39.67
C GLY A 150 -9.81 -3.37 -39.61
N LEU A 151 -8.54 -3.40 -40.02
CA LEU A 151 -7.69 -4.60 -39.88
C LEU A 151 -7.19 -4.74 -38.44
N CYS A 152 -6.90 -5.98 -38.05
CA CYS A 152 -6.30 -6.33 -36.76
C CYS A 152 -4.81 -6.67 -36.92
N CYS A 153 -3.97 -6.24 -35.97
CA CYS A 153 -2.56 -6.64 -35.93
C CYS A 153 -2.45 -8.08 -35.41
N LYS A 154 -2.15 -9.02 -36.31
CA LYS A 154 -2.11 -10.46 -36.00
C LYS A 154 -0.79 -11.09 -36.47
N PRO A 155 -0.41 -12.25 -35.90
CA PRO A 155 0.72 -13.04 -36.40
C PRO A 155 0.50 -13.49 -37.86
N THR A 156 1.41 -13.11 -38.77
CA THR A 156 1.33 -13.46 -40.20
C THR A 156 2.26 -14.60 -40.57
N ARG A 157 3.36 -14.77 -39.82
CA ARG A 157 4.40 -15.75 -40.13
C ARG A 157 4.77 -16.58 -38.92
N PHE A 158 4.78 -17.90 -39.11
CA PHE A 158 5.01 -18.86 -38.04
C PHE A 158 6.11 -19.86 -38.38
N LYS A 159 6.70 -20.48 -37.35
CA LYS A 159 7.62 -21.61 -37.49
C LYS A 159 7.42 -22.61 -36.36
N SER A 160 7.20 -23.87 -36.71
CA SER A 160 7.14 -24.95 -35.73
C SER A 160 8.52 -25.19 -35.10
N ARG A 161 8.55 -25.32 -33.78
CA ARG A 161 9.76 -25.57 -32.99
C ARG A 161 9.51 -26.69 -31.98
N ARG A 162 10.60 -27.33 -31.57
CA ARG A 162 10.61 -28.31 -30.47
C ARG A 162 11.70 -27.93 -29.48
N THR A 163 11.33 -27.77 -28.22
CA THR A 163 12.25 -27.41 -27.13
C THR A 163 12.22 -28.51 -26.07
N ARG A 164 13.39 -28.94 -25.58
CA ARG A 164 13.44 -29.88 -24.46
C ARG A 164 13.09 -29.16 -23.16
N VAL A 165 12.11 -29.69 -22.43
CA VAL A 165 11.71 -29.26 -21.09
C VAL A 165 12.10 -30.34 -20.08
N TYR A 166 12.33 -29.92 -18.84
CA TYR A 166 12.80 -30.75 -17.75
C TYR A 166 11.85 -30.57 -16.57
N CYS A 167 11.42 -31.68 -15.99
CA CYS A 167 10.45 -31.71 -14.91
C CYS A 167 11.16 -31.89 -13.56
N PRO A 168 10.51 -31.50 -12.44
CA PRO A 168 11.07 -31.68 -11.09
C PRO A 168 11.33 -33.14 -10.71
N ASP A 169 10.57 -34.08 -11.29
CA ASP A 169 10.73 -35.54 -11.10
C ASP A 169 11.95 -36.14 -11.83
N GLY A 170 12.76 -35.30 -12.49
CA GLY A 170 13.94 -35.71 -13.25
C GLY A 170 13.65 -36.15 -14.69
N THR A 171 12.39 -36.25 -15.09
CA THR A 171 12.04 -36.59 -16.47
C THR A 171 12.29 -35.41 -17.42
N SER A 172 12.44 -35.70 -18.72
CA SER A 172 12.55 -34.66 -19.74
C SER A 172 11.96 -35.12 -21.07
N PHE A 173 11.33 -34.19 -21.78
CA PHE A 173 10.71 -34.47 -23.07
C PHE A 173 10.80 -33.26 -24.01
N LYS A 174 10.54 -33.47 -25.30
CA LYS A 174 10.52 -32.39 -26.30
C LYS A 174 9.11 -31.83 -26.44
N GLN A 175 8.90 -30.60 -25.99
CA GLN A 175 7.65 -29.87 -26.18
C GLN A 175 7.63 -29.21 -27.56
N GLY A 176 6.61 -29.51 -28.37
CA GLY A 176 6.32 -28.80 -29.61
C GLY A 176 5.59 -27.48 -29.35
N TRP A 177 5.95 -26.42 -30.08
CA TRP A 177 5.30 -25.11 -29.96
C TRP A 177 5.48 -24.30 -31.25
N THR A 178 4.62 -23.29 -31.41
CA THR A 178 4.61 -22.41 -32.59
C THR A 178 5.32 -21.11 -32.25
N ARG A 179 6.37 -20.80 -33.01
CA ARG A 179 7.08 -19.52 -32.91
C ARG A 179 6.49 -18.52 -33.90
N VAL A 180 6.02 -17.39 -33.41
CA VAL A 180 5.68 -16.24 -34.25
C VAL A 180 6.98 -15.56 -34.69
N LEU A 181 7.08 -15.24 -35.97
CA LEU A 181 8.24 -14.57 -36.56
C LEU A 181 7.93 -13.11 -36.91
N GLU A 182 6.69 -12.83 -37.30
CA GLU A 182 6.30 -11.57 -37.89
C GLU A 182 4.80 -11.32 -37.67
N CYS A 183 4.47 -10.05 -37.48
CA CYS A 183 3.11 -9.53 -37.32
C CYS A 183 2.77 -8.64 -38.51
N GLY A 184 1.49 -8.59 -38.86
CA GLY A 184 1.00 -7.71 -39.91
C GLY A 184 -0.49 -7.44 -39.77
N CYS A 185 -0.96 -6.49 -40.57
CA CYS A 185 -2.37 -6.12 -40.62
C CYS A 185 -3.14 -7.13 -41.46
N GLN A 186 -4.07 -7.83 -40.83
CA GLN A 186 -4.95 -8.82 -41.46
C GLN A 186 -6.39 -8.59 -41.02
N GLU A 187 -7.35 -9.22 -41.69
CA GLU A 187 -8.74 -9.15 -41.27
C GLU A 187 -8.92 -9.67 -39.84
N CYS A 188 -9.74 -8.94 -39.09
CA CYS A 188 -10.27 -9.40 -37.82
C CYS A 188 -11.17 -10.61 -38.10
#